data_AF-A0AAW2E4N8-F1
#
_entry.id   AF-A0AAW2E4N8-F1
#
_cell.length_a   1.000
_cell.length_b   1.000
_cell.length_c   1.000
_cell.angle_alpha   90.00
_cell.angle_beta   90.00
_cell.angle_gamma   90.00
#
_symmetry.space_group_name_H-M   'P 1'
#
loop_
_entity.id
_entity.type
_entity.pdbx_description
1 polymer ?
#
loop_
_entity_poly.entity_id
_entity_poly.type
_entity_poly.pdbx_seq_one_letter_code
_entity_poly.pdbx_strand_id
1 'polypeptide(L)'
;MMRNYPMTSSSISLFDTCYDLSKSQSVSIPRISFFFDSDVRVDLDKVGVIVMLKQTEACLAFAGNSNPTDIAIFRNEHQKGLEVVYDVVGGRFGFRPGGCS
;
A
#
# COMPACT_ATOMS: atom_id res chain seq x y z
N MET A 1 -8.77 -3.17 -9.25
CA MET A 1 -8.16 -4.50 -8.98
C MET A 1 -7.33 -4.94 -10.17
N MET A 2 -6.24 -5.69 -9.94
CA MET A 2 -5.27 -6.08 -10.98
C MET A 2 -5.74 -7.32 -11.78
N ARG A 3 -6.84 -7.18 -12.53
CA ARG A 3 -7.55 -8.30 -13.18
C ARG A 3 -6.78 -9.07 -14.25
N ASN A 4 -5.67 -8.53 -14.73
CA ASN A 4 -4.86 -9.14 -15.79
C ASN A 4 -3.88 -10.19 -15.25
N TYR A 5 -3.81 -10.39 -13.93
CA TYR A 5 -2.92 -11.35 -13.30
C TYR A 5 -3.72 -12.43 -12.57
N PRO A 6 -3.34 -13.71 -12.70
CA PRO A 6 -3.94 -14.79 -11.93
C PRO A 6 -3.84 -14.51 -10.43
N MET A 7 -4.95 -14.67 -9.72
CA MET A 7 -4.91 -14.66 -8.25
C MET A 7 -4.23 -15.94 -7.75
N THR A 8 -3.49 -15.80 -6.66
CA THR A 8 -2.87 -16.93 -5.95
C THR A 8 -3.14 -16.81 -4.46
N SER A 9 -3.14 -17.94 -3.76
CA SER A 9 -3.15 -17.94 -2.29
C SER A 9 -1.72 -18.04 -1.79
N SER A 10 -1.33 -17.11 -0.91
CA SER A 10 -0.05 -17.20 -0.22
C SER A 10 -0.29 -17.68 1.20
N SER A 11 0.09 -18.92 1.50
CA SER A 11 -0.19 -19.58 2.78
C SER A 11 0.58 -19.00 3.98
N ILE A 12 1.49 -18.04 3.75
CA ILE A 12 2.41 -17.47 4.77
C ILE A 12 2.12 -15.97 4.98
N SER A 13 1.10 -15.41 4.33
CA SER A 13 0.89 -13.98 4.22
C SER A 13 -0.30 -13.47 5.03
N LEU A 14 -0.12 -12.33 5.70
CA LEU A 14 -1.22 -11.54 6.29
C LEU A 14 -2.09 -10.84 5.22
N PHE A 15 -1.67 -10.84 3.97
CA PHE A 15 -2.36 -10.18 2.86
C PHE A 15 -3.30 -11.14 2.15
N ASP A 16 -4.54 -10.70 1.95
CA ASP A 16 -5.63 -11.54 1.41
C ASP A 16 -5.73 -11.51 -0.12
N THR A 17 -5.07 -10.55 -0.77
CA THR A 17 -5.16 -10.34 -2.22
C THR A 17 -3.78 -10.43 -2.87
N CYS A 18 -3.47 -11.60 -3.42
CA CYS A 18 -2.18 -11.92 -4.03
C CYS A 18 -2.30 -12.37 -5.47
N TYR A 19 -1.25 -12.14 -6.26
CA TYR A 19 -1.19 -12.39 -7.70
C TYR A 19 0.10 -13.10 -8.09
N ASP A 20 -0.01 -14.04 -9.03
CA ASP A 20 1.13 -14.62 -9.74
C ASP A 20 1.51 -13.73 -10.94
N LEU A 21 2.73 -13.22 -10.91
CA LEU A 21 3.31 -12.34 -11.90
C LEU A 21 4.31 -13.07 -12.83
N SER A 22 4.48 -14.39 -12.69
CA SER A 22 5.51 -15.17 -13.40
C SER A 22 5.46 -15.06 -14.92
N LYS A 23 4.27 -14.84 -15.49
CA LYS A 23 4.05 -14.68 -16.94
C LYS A 23 3.98 -13.23 -17.40
N SER A 24 4.29 -12.27 -16.53
CA SER A 24 4.13 -10.84 -16.79
C SER A 24 5.48 -10.19 -17.02
N GLN A 25 5.69 -9.59 -18.19
CA GLN A 25 6.90 -8.80 -18.47
C GLN A 25 6.84 -7.41 -17.83
N SER A 26 5.64 -6.88 -17.62
CA SER A 26 5.40 -5.58 -16.98
C SER A 26 4.18 -5.65 -16.06
N VAL A 27 4.28 -5.01 -14.90
CA VAL A 27 3.23 -5.03 -13.87
C VAL A 27 2.55 -3.66 -13.80
N SER A 28 1.24 -3.65 -14.02
CA SER A 28 0.38 -2.48 -13.85
C SER A 28 -0.20 -2.47 -12.45
N ILE A 29 0.27 -1.54 -11.63
CA ILE A 29 -0.14 -1.37 -10.23
C ILE A 29 -1.29 -0.34 -10.17
N PRO A 30 -2.38 -0.61 -9.43
CA PRO A 30 -3.48 0.34 -9.31
C PRO A 30 -3.02 1.59 -8.55
N ARG A 31 -3.53 2.75 -8.95
CA ARG A 31 -3.37 3.97 -8.17
C ARG A 31 -4.30 3.90 -6.96
N ILE A 32 -3.73 4.12 -5.78
CA ILE A 32 -4.48 4.18 -4.52
C ILE A 32 -4.18 5.52 -3.85
N SER A 33 -5.22 6.12 -3.29
CA SER A 33 -5.15 7.41 -2.61
C SER A 33 -5.87 7.31 -1.27
N PHE A 34 -5.26 7.89 -0.24
CA PHE A 34 -5.90 8.15 1.04
C PHE A 34 -6.38 9.60 1.07
N PHE A 35 -7.60 9.81 1.55
CA PHE A 35 -8.17 11.13 1.77
C PHE A 35 -8.25 11.35 3.27
N PHE A 36 -7.51 12.34 3.74
CA PHE A 36 -7.53 12.81 5.12
C PHE A 36 -8.34 14.10 5.20
N ASP A 37 -8.62 14.53 6.43
CA ASP A 37 -9.30 15.81 6.68
C ASP A 37 -8.59 16.99 6.00
N SER A 38 -9.31 18.11 5.88
CA SER A 38 -8.82 19.33 5.21
C SER A 38 -8.46 19.12 3.73
N ASP A 39 -9.19 18.24 3.04
CA ASP A 39 -9.01 17.90 1.63
C ASP A 39 -7.60 17.40 1.26
N VAL A 40 -6.89 16.83 2.23
CA VAL A 40 -5.54 16.29 2.00
C VAL A 40 -5.64 14.93 1.32
N ARG A 41 -5.26 14.90 0.04
CA ARG A 41 -5.09 13.66 -0.74
C ARG A 41 -3.64 13.20 -0.70
N VAL A 42 -3.42 11.96 -0.25
CA VAL A 42 -2.12 11.29 -0.27
C VAL A 42 -2.17 10.14 -1.26
N ASP A 43 -1.50 10.29 -2.40
CA ASP A 43 -1.30 9.19 -3.33
C ASP A 43 -0.16 8.30 -2.85
N LEU A 44 -0.37 6.98 -2.86
CA LEU A 44 0.68 6.04 -2.55
C LEU A 44 1.63 5.84 -3.73
N ASP A 45 2.91 5.69 -3.43
CA ASP A 45 3.86 5.14 -4.39
C ASP A 45 3.51 3.67 -4.68
N LYS A 46 3.89 3.19 -5.87
CA LYS A 46 3.76 1.78 -6.26
C LYS A 46 4.35 0.84 -5.21
N VAL A 47 5.49 1.21 -4.61
CA VAL A 47 6.14 0.42 -3.55
C VAL A 47 5.36 0.37 -2.24
N GLY A 48 4.41 1.28 -2.03
CA GLY A 48 3.49 1.27 -0.89
C GLY A 48 2.13 0.63 -1.18
N VAL A 49 1.86 0.26 -2.43
CA VAL A 49 0.61 -0.41 -2.85
C VAL A 49 0.77 -1.94 -2.87
N ILE A 50 1.94 -2.44 -3.27
CA ILE A 50 2.22 -3.87 -3.37
C ILE A 50 3.42 -4.28 -2.53
N VAL A 51 3.42 -5.54 -2.09
CA VAL A 51 4.55 -6.19 -1.44
C VAL A 51 4.92 -7.46 -2.22
N MET A 52 6.20 -7.64 -2.49
CA MET A 52 6.71 -8.88 -3.11
C MET A 52 6.95 -9.92 -2.03
N LEU A 53 6.27 -11.06 -2.10
CA LEU A 53 6.49 -12.19 -1.18
C LEU A 53 7.49 -13.20 -1.74
N LYS A 54 7.51 -13.35 -3.06
CA LYS A 54 8.49 -14.15 -3.82
C LYS A 54 8.87 -13.37 -5.07
N GLN A 55 9.83 -13.88 -5.83
CA GLN A 55 10.30 -13.22 -7.05
C GLN A 55 9.17 -12.91 -8.07
N THR A 56 8.16 -13.77 -8.14
CA THR A 56 7.02 -13.62 -9.06
C THR A 56 5.67 -13.59 -8.34
N GLU A 57 5.64 -13.39 -7.03
CA GLU A 57 4.41 -13.37 -6.24
C GLU A 57 4.32 -12.04 -5.49
N ALA A 58 3.26 -11.28 -5.77
CA ALA A 58 3.01 -10.00 -5.12
C ALA A 58 1.61 -9.94 -4.55
N CYS A 59 1.46 -9.26 -3.42
CA CYS A 59 0.16 -8.98 -2.82
C CYS A 59 -0.09 -7.49 -2.72
N LEU A 60 -1.36 -7.09 -2.66
CA LEU A 60 -1.70 -5.75 -2.19
C LEU A 60 -1.26 -5.62 -0.73
N ALA A 61 -0.63 -4.50 -0.36
CA ALA A 61 -0.11 -4.24 0.99
C ALA A 61 -1.21 -3.96 2.04
N PHE A 62 -2.38 -4.57 1.87
CA PHE A 62 -3.58 -4.38 2.70
C PHE A 62 -3.96 -5.73 3.32
N ALA A 63 -4.07 -5.74 4.65
CA ALA A 63 -4.56 -6.87 5.40
C ALA A 63 -5.96 -6.54 5.92
N GLY A 64 -6.89 -7.50 5.83
CA GLY A 64 -8.19 -7.37 6.46
C GLY A 64 -8.06 -7.19 7.97
N ASN A 65 -8.99 -6.42 8.55
CA ASN A 65 -9.19 -6.38 9.99
C ASN A 65 -10.35 -7.31 10.38
N SER A 66 -10.37 -7.81 11.62
CA SER A 66 -11.44 -8.69 12.12
C SER A 66 -12.79 -7.97 12.20
N ASN A 67 -12.78 -6.66 12.45
CA ASN A 67 -13.97 -5.82 12.50
C ASN A 67 -13.80 -4.56 11.63
N PRO A 68 -14.72 -4.28 10.68
CA PRO A 68 -14.68 -3.07 9.86
C PRO A 68 -14.80 -1.74 10.61
N THR A 69 -15.29 -1.73 11.86
CA THR A 69 -15.42 -0.50 12.66
C THR A 69 -14.16 -0.13 13.43
N ASP A 70 -13.16 -1.01 13.43
CA ASP A 70 -11.91 -0.77 14.13
C ASP A 70 -11.02 0.22 13.37
N ILE A 71 -10.00 0.74 14.07
CA ILE A 71 -9.07 1.71 13.49
C ILE A 71 -8.34 1.14 12.26
N ALA A 72 -8.20 1.97 11.23
CA ALA A 72 -7.31 1.68 10.12
C ALA A 72 -5.85 1.97 10.51
N ILE A 73 -4.91 1.11 10.11
CA ILE A 73 -3.50 1.24 10.46
C ILE A 73 -2.68 1.63 9.22
N PHE A 74 -2.19 2.87 9.20
CA PHE A 74 -1.30 3.37 8.16
C PHE A 74 0.17 3.00 8.46
N ARG A 75 0.53 1.74 8.16
CA ARG A 75 1.84 1.13 8.47
C ARG A 75 2.96 1.63 7.54
N ASN A 76 4.20 1.34 7.93
CA ASN A 76 5.45 1.55 7.18
C ASN A 76 5.34 1.33 5.66
N GLU A 77 4.70 0.25 5.21
CA GLU A 77 4.58 -0.02 3.77
C GLU A 77 3.90 1.12 3.01
N HIS A 78 2.76 1.60 3.49
CA HIS A 78 2.05 2.71 2.88
C HIS A 78 2.79 4.06 3.01
N GLN A 79 3.78 4.16 3.91
CA GLN A 79 4.60 5.36 4.06
C GLN A 79 5.83 5.36 3.14
N LYS A 80 6.18 4.24 2.50
CA LYS A 80 7.33 4.17 1.59
C LYS A 80 7.15 5.13 0.40
N GLY A 81 8.23 5.83 0.05
CA GLY A 81 8.22 6.85 -1.00
C GLY A 81 7.59 8.18 -0.57
N LEU A 82 7.08 8.28 0.66
CA LEU A 82 6.61 9.52 1.27
C LEU A 82 7.64 9.98 2.31
N GLU A 83 7.88 11.28 2.35
CA GLU A 83 8.38 11.91 3.58
C GLU A 83 7.18 12.24 4.45
N VAL A 84 7.25 11.82 5.70
CA VAL A 84 6.24 12.07 6.72
C VAL A 84 6.82 13.05 7.74
N VAL A 85 6.20 14.23 7.83
CA VAL A 85 6.60 15.29 8.76
C VAL A 85 5.70 15.23 9.97
N TYR A 86 6.32 15.16 11.15
CA TYR A 86 5.64 15.11 12.44
C TYR A 86 5.73 16.49 13.10
N ASP A 87 4.68 17.30 12.97
CA ASP A 87 4.57 18.58 13.67
C ASP A 87 3.93 18.34 15.04
N VAL A 88 4.76 17.95 16.01
CA VAL A 88 4.30 17.58 17.36
C VAL A 88 3.68 18.77 18.09
N VAL A 89 4.24 19.98 17.92
CA VAL A 89 3.72 21.20 18.56
C VAL A 89 2.40 21.64 17.91
N GLY A 90 2.28 21.55 16.59
CA GLY A 90 1.06 21.85 15.84
C GLY A 90 0.02 20.73 15.82
N GLY A 91 0.33 19.56 16.37
CA GLY A 91 -0.60 18.42 16.47
C GLY A 91 -1.03 17.83 15.12
N ARG A 92 -0.14 17.83 14.12
CA ARG A 92 -0.47 17.41 12.75
C ARG A 92 0.65 16.65 12.06
N PHE A 93 0.28 15.98 10.98
CA PHE A 93 1.21 15.28 10.09
C PHE A 93 1.18 15.92 8.71
N GLY A 94 2.34 15.98 8.06
CA GLY A 94 2.49 16.37 6.66
C GLY A 94 3.00 15.20 5.82
N PHE A 95 2.57 15.12 4.57
CA PHE A 95 3.04 14.11 3.62
C PHE A 95 3.61 14.80 2.39
N ARG A 96 4.82 14.41 1.98
CA ARG A 96 5.44 14.87 0.72
C ARG A 96 5.86 13.65 -0.11
N PRO A 97 5.42 13.51 -1.37
CA PRO A 97 5.87 12.43 -2.23
C PRO A 97 7.35 12.59 -2.64
N GLY A 98 8.04 11.47 -2.88
CA GLY A 98 9.44 11.46 -3.31
C GLY A 98 10.45 11.76 -2.21
N GLY A 99 10.08 11.52 -0.95
CA GLY A 99 10.86 11.89 0.24
C GLY A 99 12.17 11.13 0.45
N CYS A 100 12.31 9.95 -0.15
CA CYS A 100 13.46 9.06 0.00
C CYS A 100 13.97 8.71 -1.40
N SER A 101 15.02 9.41 -1.84
CA SER A 101 15.72 9.22 -3.13
C SER A 101 16.98 8.39 -2.98
#